data_AF-W8YCC0-F1
#
_entry.id   AF-W8YCC0-F1
#
_cell.length_a   1.000
_cell.length_b   1.000
_cell.length_c   1.000
_cell.angle_alpha   90.00
_cell.angle_beta   90.00
_cell.angle_gamma   90.00
#
_symmetry.space_group_name_H-M   'P 1'
#
loop_
_entity.id
_entity.type
_entity.pdbx_description
1 polymer ?
#
loop_
_entity_poly.entity_id
_entity_poly.type
_entity_poly.pdbx_seq_one_letter_code
_entity_poly.pdbx_strand_id
1 'polypeptide(L)'
;MTYRRFVASQSIIMMAGSMVFPFYILLLRNVGNSFSQFGWAYGLFALTSALVYPLVGKVSDQVGDKKLLIIYAWSMAILMLCFPIATEVWHVYILQIVMGVLGAVQRNTEKTSLARKVAQEKAGYEIGKYHVWTSIGGAVAVIATGYLVDFFTIGTIFYIASILYVVSGIVLSSKKI
;
A
#
# COMPACT_ATOMS: atom_id res chain seq x y z
N MET A 1 13.24 13.85 -5.68
CA MET A 1 13.52 12.42 -5.92
C MET A 1 13.47 12.15 -7.42
N THR A 2 14.45 11.41 -7.95
CA THR A 2 14.52 11.01 -9.37
C THR A 2 13.34 10.10 -9.75
N TYR A 3 12.92 10.13 -11.02
CA TYR A 3 11.84 9.27 -11.52
C TYR A 3 12.11 7.77 -11.29
N ARG A 4 13.33 7.28 -11.55
CA ARG A 4 13.70 5.87 -11.33
C ARG A 4 13.47 5.40 -9.89
N ARG A 5 13.91 6.17 -8.89
CA ARG A 5 13.69 5.86 -7.46
C ARG A 5 12.21 5.90 -7.09
N PHE A 6 11.44 6.84 -7.66
CA PHE A 6 9.99 6.89 -7.46
C PHE A 6 9.35 5.60 -7.97
N VAL A 7 9.59 5.23 -9.23
CA VAL A 7 9.08 3.98 -9.82
C VAL A 7 9.48 2.78 -8.97
N ALA A 8 10.75 2.64 -8.61
CA ALA A 8 11.23 1.52 -7.79
C ALA A 8 10.50 1.44 -6.43
N SER A 9 10.36 2.57 -5.72
CA SER A 9 9.65 2.61 -4.44
C SER A 9 8.18 2.22 -4.55
N GLN A 10 7.50 2.67 -5.63
CA GLN A 10 6.10 2.36 -5.84
C GLN A 10 5.90 0.93 -6.33
N SER A 11 6.84 0.38 -7.10
CA SER A 11 6.85 -1.05 -7.44
C SER A 11 6.96 -1.90 -6.18
N ILE A 12 7.84 -1.55 -5.23
CA ILE A 12 7.97 -2.27 -3.95
C ILE A 12 6.68 -2.16 -3.13
N ILE A 13 6.05 -0.98 -3.07
CA ILE A 13 4.75 -0.79 -2.40
C ILE A 13 3.66 -1.62 -3.07
N MET A 14 3.63 -1.65 -4.40
CA MET A 14 2.68 -2.46 -5.17
C MET A 14 2.88 -3.94 -4.89
N MET A 15 4.13 -4.42 -4.87
CA MET A 15 4.47 -5.79 -4.48
C MET A 15 3.90 -6.11 -3.10
N ALA A 16 4.20 -5.30 -2.08
CA ALA A 16 3.71 -5.51 -0.72
C ALA A 16 2.16 -5.57 -0.66
N GLY A 17 1.48 -4.62 -1.32
CA GLY A 17 0.02 -4.60 -1.37
C GLY A 17 -0.58 -5.80 -2.11
N SER A 18 0.02 -6.23 -3.22
CA SER A 18 -0.41 -7.40 -4.00
C SER A 18 -0.20 -8.72 -3.26
N MET A 19 0.82 -8.82 -2.40
CA MET A 19 0.98 -9.98 -1.51
C MET A 19 -0.17 -10.06 -0.50
N VAL A 20 -0.61 -8.93 0.06
CA VAL A 20 -1.59 -8.91 1.15
C VAL A 20 -3.03 -9.02 0.64
N PHE A 21 -3.38 -8.28 -0.41
CA PHE A 21 -4.79 -8.06 -0.78
C PHE A 21 -5.61 -9.35 -1.03
N PRO A 22 -5.12 -10.34 -1.80
CA PRO A 22 -5.89 -11.57 -2.06
C PRO A 22 -6.00 -12.48 -0.83
N PHE A 23 -4.97 -12.49 0.02
CA PHE A 23 -4.87 -13.39 1.17
C PHE A 23 -5.43 -12.77 2.45
N TYR A 24 -5.69 -11.45 2.46
CA TYR A 24 -6.33 -10.74 3.56
C TYR A 24 -7.68 -11.34 3.95
N ILE A 25 -8.50 -11.74 2.98
CA ILE A 25 -9.80 -12.38 3.27
C ILE A 25 -9.61 -13.72 4.00
N LEU A 26 -8.54 -14.46 3.69
CA LEU A 26 -8.24 -15.71 4.40
C LEU A 26 -7.85 -15.45 5.85
N LEU A 27 -7.10 -14.36 6.12
CA LEU A 27 -6.84 -13.94 7.50
C LEU A 27 -8.13 -13.51 8.22
N LEU A 28 -9.01 -12.79 7.53
CA LEU A 28 -10.27 -12.30 8.11
C LEU A 28 -11.23 -13.44 8.50
N ARG A 29 -11.19 -14.57 7.78
CA ARG A 29 -11.95 -15.78 8.14
C ARG A 29 -11.53 -16.40 9.47
N ASN A 30 -10.33 -16.12 9.97
CA ASN A 30 -9.88 -16.62 11.27
C ASN A 30 -10.54 -15.87 12.45
N VAL A 31 -11.08 -14.67 12.20
CA VAL A 31 -11.62 -13.78 13.25
C VAL A 31 -13.07 -13.34 13.00
N GLY A 32 -13.63 -13.66 11.83
CA GLY A 32 -14.98 -13.30 11.42
C GLY A 32 -15.67 -14.46 10.71
N ASN A 33 -17.00 -14.53 10.83
CA ASN A 33 -17.81 -15.66 10.39
C ASN A 33 -18.96 -15.28 9.43
N SER A 34 -19.15 -13.99 9.13
CA SER A 34 -20.23 -13.53 8.26
C SER A 34 -19.74 -12.67 7.10
N PHE A 35 -20.41 -12.76 5.96
CA PHE A 35 -20.13 -11.92 4.79
C PHE A 35 -20.29 -10.42 5.10
N SER A 36 -21.23 -10.07 5.98
CA SER A 36 -21.44 -8.70 6.43
C SER A 36 -20.20 -8.14 7.13
N GLN A 37 -19.54 -8.93 7.99
CA GLN A 37 -18.29 -8.52 8.64
C GLN A 37 -17.17 -8.27 7.62
N PHE A 38 -17.08 -9.11 6.57
CA PHE A 38 -16.08 -8.91 5.51
C PHE A 38 -16.34 -7.63 4.72
N GLY A 39 -17.62 -7.37 4.42
CA GLY A 39 -18.08 -6.12 3.80
C GLY A 39 -17.76 -4.90 4.65
N TRP A 40 -18.02 -4.95 5.96
CA TRP A 40 -17.67 -3.87 6.89
C TRP A 40 -16.16 -3.61 6.95
N ALA A 41 -15.34 -4.66 7.02
CA ALA A 41 -13.90 -4.49 7.12
C ALA A 41 -13.34 -3.75 5.89
N TYR A 42 -13.69 -4.19 4.68
CA TYR A 42 -13.22 -3.52 3.47
C TYR A 42 -13.94 -2.18 3.21
N GLY A 43 -15.22 -2.09 3.58
CA GLY A 43 -16.03 -0.88 3.47
C GLY A 43 -15.49 0.26 4.33
N LEU A 44 -15.05 -0.02 5.56
CA LEU A 44 -14.43 0.97 6.44
C LEU A 44 -13.14 1.53 5.84
N PHE A 45 -12.30 0.69 5.25
CA PHE A 45 -11.12 1.14 4.50
C PHE A 45 -11.50 2.13 3.39
N ALA A 46 -12.50 1.77 2.57
CA ALA A 46 -12.94 2.61 1.46
C ALA A 46 -13.58 3.93 1.92
N LEU A 47 -14.47 3.86 2.92
CA LEU A 47 -15.14 5.03 3.50
C LEU A 47 -14.15 5.99 4.13
N THR A 48 -13.23 5.50 4.96
CA THR A 48 -12.22 6.36 5.59
C THR A 48 -11.31 6.96 4.53
N SER A 49 -10.88 6.19 3.52
CA SER A 49 -10.08 6.72 2.40
C SER A 49 -10.83 7.87 1.69
N ALA A 50 -12.11 7.68 1.39
CA ALA A 50 -12.95 8.65 0.71
C ALA A 50 -13.04 9.99 1.47
N LEU A 51 -13.27 9.93 2.77
CA LEU A 51 -13.36 11.11 3.64
C LEU A 51 -12.02 11.84 3.77
N VAL A 52 -10.91 11.11 3.67
CA VAL A 52 -9.56 11.63 3.89
C VAL A 52 -8.91 12.20 2.62
N TYR A 53 -9.31 11.78 1.42
CA TYR A 53 -8.72 12.28 0.16
C TYR A 53 -8.64 13.81 0.05
N PRO A 54 -9.69 14.60 0.34
CA PRO A 54 -9.62 16.06 0.22
C PRO A 54 -8.61 16.69 1.18
N LEU A 55 -8.48 16.12 2.38
CA LEU A 55 -7.52 16.57 3.39
C LEU A 55 -6.09 16.27 2.95
N VAL A 56 -5.85 15.04 2.47
CA VAL A 56 -4.55 14.63 1.97
C VAL A 56 -4.10 15.47 0.77
N GLY A 57 -5.01 15.83 -0.14
CA GLY A 57 -4.71 16.74 -1.25
C GLY A 57 -4.09 18.05 -0.75
N LYS A 58 -4.75 18.73 0.19
CA LYS A 58 -4.26 19.96 0.81
C LYS A 58 -2.92 19.77 1.52
N VAL A 59 -2.76 18.67 2.25
CA VAL A 59 -1.51 18.36 2.97
C VAL A 59 -0.37 18.06 1.98
N SER A 60 -0.64 17.39 0.86
CA SER A 60 0.36 17.04 -0.17
C SER A 60 0.97 18.27 -0.82
N ASP A 61 0.19 19.33 -1.00
CA ASP A 61 0.66 20.59 -1.56
C ASP A 61 1.55 21.38 -0.60
N GLN A 62 1.38 21.21 0.72
CA GLN A 62 2.18 21.91 1.74
C GLN A 62 3.42 21.10 2.17
N VAL A 63 3.25 19.81 2.45
CA VAL A 63 4.29 18.93 3.01
C VAL A 63 5.19 18.36 1.91
N GLY A 64 4.63 18.21 0.70
CA GLY A 64 5.31 17.67 -0.46
C GLY A 64 5.26 16.14 -0.55
N ASP A 65 5.13 15.64 -1.78
CA ASP A 65 4.82 14.25 -2.05
C ASP A 65 5.85 13.26 -1.48
N LYS A 66 7.14 13.61 -1.54
CA LYS A 66 8.22 12.73 -1.08
C LYS A 66 8.07 12.39 0.41
N LYS A 67 7.78 13.39 1.25
CA LYS A 67 7.69 13.21 2.70
C LYS A 67 6.47 12.38 3.06
N LEU A 68 5.33 12.64 2.41
CA LEU A 68 4.12 11.86 2.64
C LEU A 68 4.26 10.39 2.24
N LEU A 69 4.93 10.08 1.12
CA LEU A 69 5.20 8.69 0.74
C LEU A 69 6.13 7.97 1.73
N ILE A 70 7.11 8.69 2.31
CA ILE A 70 7.98 8.13 3.35
C ILE A 70 7.16 7.83 4.61
N ILE A 71 6.35 8.78 5.09
CA ILE A 71 5.48 8.60 6.25
C ILE A 71 4.53 7.43 6.02
N TYR A 72 3.90 7.37 4.84
CA TYR A 72 3.06 6.25 4.45
C TYR A 72 3.80 4.91 4.54
N ALA A 73 4.99 4.79 3.94
CA ALA A 73 5.73 3.54 3.91
C ALA A 73 6.06 3.04 5.33
N TRP A 74 6.55 3.92 6.21
CA TRP A 74 6.86 3.54 7.60
C TRP A 74 5.61 3.19 8.41
N SER A 75 4.55 3.99 8.31
CA SER A 75 3.29 3.73 9.03
C SER A 75 2.65 2.43 8.55
N MET A 76 2.70 2.15 7.24
CA MET A 76 2.15 0.94 6.66
C MET A 76 2.97 -0.29 7.07
N ALA A 77 4.30 -0.17 7.16
CA ALA A 77 5.15 -1.24 7.68
C ALA A 77 4.75 -1.66 9.10
N ILE A 78 4.54 -0.69 9.99
CA ILE A 78 4.08 -0.95 11.37
C ILE A 78 2.68 -1.57 11.35
N LEU A 79 1.78 -1.02 10.55
CA LEU A 79 0.40 -1.50 10.47
C LEU A 79 0.33 -2.97 10.01
N MET A 80 1.18 -3.37 9.06
CA MET A 80 1.27 -4.76 8.61
C MET A 80 1.66 -5.73 9.73
N LEU A 81 2.50 -5.31 10.69
CA LEU A 81 2.87 -6.16 11.83
C LEU A 81 1.68 -6.42 12.78
N CYS A 82 0.70 -5.52 12.81
CA CYS A 82 -0.47 -5.63 13.68
C CYS A 82 -1.52 -6.61 13.15
N PHE A 83 -1.65 -6.78 11.83
CA PHE A 83 -2.69 -7.64 11.22
C PHE A 83 -2.65 -9.10 11.70
N PRO A 84 -1.49 -9.79 11.73
CA PRO A 84 -1.42 -11.18 12.20
C PRO A 84 -1.78 -11.39 13.67
N ILE A 85 -1.75 -10.32 14.47
CA ILE A 85 -2.00 -10.35 15.92
C ILE A 85 -3.50 -10.09 16.21
N ALA A 86 -4.28 -9.72 15.20
CA ALA A 86 -5.71 -9.51 15.36
C ALA A 86 -6.42 -10.84 15.70
N THR A 87 -7.02 -10.90 16.89
CA THR A 87 -7.80 -12.06 17.35
C THR A 87 -9.30 -11.92 17.15
N GLU A 88 -9.79 -10.70 16.89
CA GLU A 88 -11.20 -10.35 16.84
C GLU A 88 -11.48 -9.48 15.61
N VAL A 89 -12.66 -9.60 15.03
CA VAL A 89 -13.02 -8.87 13.81
C VAL A 89 -12.93 -7.34 13.97
N TRP A 90 -13.23 -6.82 15.16
CA TRP A 90 -13.21 -5.38 15.42
C TRP A 90 -11.78 -4.82 15.47
N HIS A 91 -10.78 -5.62 15.82
CA HIS A 91 -9.37 -5.24 15.65
C HIS A 91 -9.08 -4.92 14.19
N VAL A 92 -9.60 -5.77 13.28
CA VAL A 92 -9.43 -5.57 11.84
C VAL A 92 -10.14 -4.33 11.35
N TYR A 93 -11.31 -3.99 11.90
CA TYR A 93 -12.00 -2.73 11.58
C TYR A 93 -11.14 -1.50 11.90
N ILE A 94 -10.51 -1.47 13.08
CA ILE A 94 -9.59 -0.39 13.46
C ILE A 94 -8.40 -0.35 12.49
N LEU A 95 -7.78 -1.49 12.21
CA LEU A 95 -6.66 -1.58 11.27
C LEU A 95 -7.07 -1.10 9.87
N GLN A 96 -8.28 -1.40 9.42
CA GLN A 96 -8.80 -0.97 8.11
C GLN A 96 -9.09 0.54 8.05
N ILE A 97 -9.58 1.13 9.13
CA ILE A 97 -9.72 2.59 9.24
C ILE A 97 -8.36 3.26 9.09
N VAL A 98 -7.35 2.80 9.86
CA VAL A 98 -5.98 3.35 9.78
C VAL A 98 -5.40 3.11 8.38
N MET A 99 -5.58 1.91 7.82
CA MET A 99 -5.17 1.58 6.46
C MET A 99 -5.85 2.47 5.42
N GLY A 100 -7.10 2.87 5.64
CA GLY A 100 -7.84 3.79 4.76
C GLY A 100 -7.24 5.19 4.76
N VAL A 101 -6.89 5.73 5.93
CA VAL A 101 -6.15 7.00 6.04
C VAL A 101 -4.84 6.92 5.27
N LEU A 102 -4.04 5.88 5.52
CA LEU A 102 -2.76 5.67 4.86
C LEU A 102 -2.91 5.43 3.35
N GLY A 103 -3.94 4.70 2.93
CA GLY A 103 -4.27 4.44 1.53
C GLY A 103 -4.62 5.70 0.77
N ALA A 104 -5.35 6.63 1.40
CA ALA A 104 -5.60 7.95 0.84
C ALA A 104 -4.30 8.75 0.65
N VAL A 105 -3.39 8.73 1.64
CA VAL A 105 -2.05 9.32 1.55
C VAL A 105 -1.29 8.76 0.35
N GLN A 106 -1.15 7.44 0.26
CA GLN A 106 -0.40 6.80 -0.81
C GLN A 106 -0.99 7.10 -2.19
N ARG A 107 -2.29 6.85 -2.41
CA ARG A 107 -2.90 6.95 -3.74
C ARG A 107 -2.94 8.38 -4.26
N ASN A 108 -3.24 9.35 -3.39
CA ASN A 108 -3.22 10.76 -3.79
C ASN A 108 -1.79 11.19 -4.15
N THR A 109 -0.85 10.92 -3.24
CA THR A 109 0.52 11.40 -3.39
C THR A 109 1.28 10.68 -4.51
N GLU A 110 1.01 9.41 -4.76
CA GLU A 110 1.50 8.68 -5.93
C GLU A 110 1.10 9.39 -7.23
N LYS A 111 -0.19 9.70 -7.38
CA LYS A 111 -0.74 10.37 -8.57
C LYS A 111 -0.17 11.77 -8.76
N THR A 112 -0.13 12.59 -7.70
CA THR A 112 0.43 13.94 -7.78
C THR A 112 1.93 13.90 -8.12
N SER A 113 2.69 12.98 -7.52
CA SER A 113 4.12 12.85 -7.79
C SER A 113 4.41 12.37 -9.21
N LEU A 114 3.59 11.44 -9.73
CA LEU A 114 3.70 10.98 -11.11
C LEU A 114 3.36 12.11 -12.09
N ALA A 115 2.25 12.82 -11.88
CA ALA A 115 1.83 13.94 -12.72
C ALA A 115 2.91 15.04 -12.79
N ARG A 116 3.56 15.36 -11.66
CA ARG A 116 4.65 16.35 -11.59
C ARG A 116 5.95 15.90 -12.28
N LYS A 117 6.11 14.62 -12.60
CA LYS A 117 7.33 14.05 -13.22
C LYS A 117 7.21 13.79 -14.70
N VAL A 118 6.00 13.87 -15.24
CA VAL A 118 5.68 13.44 -16.59
C VAL A 118 5.41 14.67 -17.46
N ALA A 119 5.94 14.67 -18.69
CA ALA A 119 5.66 15.72 -19.66
C ALA A 119 4.21 15.60 -20.16
N GLN A 120 3.48 16.72 -20.19
CA GLN A 120 2.05 16.73 -20.53
C GLN A 120 1.76 16.11 -21.91
N GLU A 121 2.59 16.40 -22.91
CA GLU A 121 2.48 15.87 -24.28
C GLU A 121 2.56 14.34 -24.37
N LYS A 122 3.26 13.70 -23.43
CA LYS A 122 3.50 12.25 -23.40
C LYS A 122 2.92 11.61 -22.14
N ALA A 123 1.91 12.24 -21.54
CA ALA A 123 1.40 11.84 -20.23
C ALA A 123 0.91 10.39 -20.22
N GLY A 124 0.08 10.01 -21.20
CA GLY A 124 -0.42 8.64 -21.32
C GLY A 124 0.69 7.60 -21.48
N TYR A 125 1.72 7.90 -22.28
CA TYR A 125 2.83 6.97 -22.53
C TYR A 125 3.70 6.75 -21.27
N GLU A 126 4.08 7.80 -20.56
CA GLU A 126 4.91 7.68 -19.35
C GLU A 126 4.14 7.10 -18.16
N ILE A 127 2.83 7.38 -18.05
CA ILE A 127 1.95 6.72 -17.07
C ILE A 127 1.79 5.23 -17.42
N GLY A 128 1.65 4.89 -18.71
CA GLY A 128 1.64 3.50 -19.16
C GLY A 128 2.91 2.75 -18.78
N LYS A 129 4.09 3.33 -19.06
CA LYS A 129 5.38 2.76 -18.65
C LYS A 129 5.51 2.59 -17.13
N TYR A 130 5.02 3.57 -16.36
CA TYR A 130 4.97 3.47 -14.90
C TYR A 130 4.16 2.23 -14.47
N HIS A 131 2.97 2.03 -15.05
CA HIS A 131 2.12 0.90 -14.72
C HIS A 131 2.71 -0.45 -15.14
N VAL A 132 3.44 -0.55 -16.25
CA VAL A 132 4.14 -1.79 -16.63
C VAL A 132 5.05 -2.26 -15.49
N TRP A 133 5.91 -1.38 -14.98
CA TRP A 133 6.85 -1.72 -13.92
C TRP A 133 6.20 -2.05 -12.58
N THR A 134 5.17 -1.30 -12.17
CA THR A 134 4.47 -1.57 -10.91
C THR A 134 3.63 -2.83 -10.99
N SER A 135 2.95 -3.08 -12.12
CA SER A 135 2.08 -4.24 -12.31
C SER A 135 2.85 -5.55 -12.44
N ILE A 136 3.99 -5.55 -13.15
CA ILE A 136 4.87 -6.73 -13.21
C ILE A 136 5.36 -7.10 -11.81
N GLY A 137 5.80 -6.11 -11.02
CA GLY A 137 6.19 -6.33 -9.63
C GLY A 137 5.05 -6.95 -8.82
N GLY A 138 3.87 -6.33 -8.84
CA GLY A 138 2.69 -6.85 -8.14
C GLY A 138 2.30 -8.27 -8.57
N ALA A 139 2.31 -8.56 -9.87
CA ALA A 139 1.99 -9.87 -10.43
C ALA A 139 2.99 -10.95 -9.96
N VAL A 140 4.29 -10.68 -10.05
CA VAL A 140 5.32 -11.60 -9.56
C VAL A 140 5.15 -11.84 -8.05
N ALA A 141 4.89 -10.78 -7.29
CA ALA A 141 4.72 -10.88 -5.84
C ALA A 141 3.50 -11.72 -5.45
N VAL A 142 2.33 -11.51 -6.06
CA VAL A 142 1.13 -12.30 -5.74
C VAL A 142 1.26 -13.77 -6.16
N ILE A 143 1.87 -14.05 -7.32
CA ILE A 143 2.12 -15.42 -7.79
C ILE A 143 3.08 -16.12 -6.82
N ALA A 144 4.19 -15.48 -6.48
CA ALA A 144 5.15 -16.02 -5.51
C ALA A 144 4.51 -16.24 -4.13
N THR A 145 3.62 -15.33 -3.70
CA THR A 145 2.88 -15.48 -2.44
C THR A 145 1.96 -16.69 -2.46
N GLY A 146 1.30 -16.97 -3.58
CA GLY A 146 0.46 -18.17 -3.75
C GLY A 146 1.22 -19.46 -3.44
N TYR A 147 2.46 -19.58 -3.93
CA TYR A 147 3.32 -20.72 -3.56
C TYR A 147 3.84 -20.62 -2.12
N LEU A 148 4.12 -19.41 -1.63
CA LEU A 148 4.66 -19.20 -0.29
C LEU A 148 3.67 -19.66 0.80
N VAL A 149 2.37 -19.43 0.60
CA VAL A 149 1.34 -19.82 1.59
C VAL A 149 1.12 -21.34 1.69
N ASP A 150 1.62 -22.14 0.75
CA ASP A 150 1.58 -23.60 0.86
C ASP A 150 2.56 -24.10 1.94
N PHE A 151 3.60 -23.32 2.24
CA PHE A 151 4.67 -23.69 3.18
C PHE A 151 4.66 -22.86 4.47
N PHE A 152 3.98 -21.71 4.47
CA PHE A 152 3.98 -20.75 5.58
C PHE A 152 2.57 -20.34 5.99
N THR A 153 2.45 -19.76 7.18
CA THR A 153 1.17 -19.22 7.66
C THR A 153 0.78 -17.95 6.91
N ILE A 154 -0.51 -17.64 6.84
CA ILE A 154 -1.03 -16.40 6.24
C ILE A 154 -0.40 -15.16 6.89
N GLY A 155 -0.12 -15.20 8.20
CA GLY A 155 0.54 -14.12 8.92
C GLY A 155 1.94 -13.77 8.38
N THR A 156 2.66 -14.76 7.84
CA THR A 156 4.01 -14.57 7.27
C THR A 156 4.00 -13.57 6.11
N ILE A 157 2.92 -13.55 5.32
CA ILE A 157 2.75 -12.62 4.19
C ILE A 157 2.80 -11.17 4.67
N PHE A 158 2.16 -10.86 5.80
CA PHE A 158 2.11 -9.51 6.37
C PHE A 158 3.49 -9.09 6.92
N TYR A 159 4.26 -10.03 7.49
CA TYR A 159 5.63 -9.75 7.91
C TYR A 159 6.53 -9.43 6.71
N ILE A 160 6.42 -10.18 5.61
CA ILE A 160 7.17 -9.89 4.38
C ILE A 160 6.74 -8.54 3.80
N ALA A 161 5.44 -8.26 3.74
CA ALA A 161 4.92 -6.97 3.29
C ALA A 161 5.45 -5.81 4.14
N SER A 162 5.54 -5.99 5.47
CA SER A 162 6.14 -5.00 6.38
C SER A 162 7.58 -4.68 6.00
N ILE A 163 8.41 -5.71 5.74
CA ILE A 163 9.80 -5.54 5.29
C ILE A 163 9.85 -4.77 3.96
N LEU A 164 9.00 -5.11 2.99
CA LEU A 164 8.95 -4.41 1.71
C LEU A 164 8.58 -2.93 1.88
N TYR A 165 7.63 -2.61 2.76
CA TYR A 165 7.29 -1.22 3.08
C TYR A 165 8.48 -0.48 3.72
N VAL A 166 9.23 -1.11 4.63
CA VAL A 166 10.48 -0.54 5.18
C VAL A 166 11.49 -0.26 4.07
N VAL A 167 11.73 -1.24 3.18
CA VAL A 167 12.67 -1.09 2.05
C VAL A 167 12.25 0.08 1.16
N SER A 168 10.96 0.20 0.85
CA SER A 168 10.44 1.35 0.09
C SER A 168 10.69 2.68 0.81
N GLY A 169 10.42 2.74 2.12
CA GLY A 169 10.70 3.92 2.96
C GLY A 169 12.17 4.33 2.93
N ILE A 170 13.09 3.36 2.96
CA ILE A 170 14.54 3.59 2.85
C ILE A 170 14.90 4.13 1.45
N VAL A 171 14.41 3.50 0.38
CA VAL A 171 14.66 3.91 -1.02
C VAL A 171 14.17 5.34 -1.28
N LEU A 172 13.01 5.70 -0.72
CA LEU A 172 12.48 7.06 -0.77
C LEU A 172 13.38 8.03 0.01
N SER A 173 13.90 7.62 1.17
CA SER A 173 14.67 8.47 2.07
C SER A 173 16.10 8.76 1.61
N SER A 174 16.72 7.85 0.84
CA SER A 174 18.10 8.01 0.37
C SER A 174 18.32 9.35 -0.35
N LYS A 175 19.32 10.14 0.12
CA LYS A 175 19.74 11.39 -0.54
C LYS A 175 20.41 11.09 -1.89
N LYS A 176 20.51 12.09 -2.78
CA LYS A 176 21.44 12.04 -3.91
C LYS A 176 22.84 11.91 -3.29
N ILE A 177 23.58 10.86 -3.66
CA ILE A 177 25.04 10.96 -3.76
C ILE A 177 25.27 11.52 -5.15
#